data_AF-A0A7Y8GYG9-F1
#
_entry.id   AF-A0A7Y8GYG9-F1
#
_cell.length_a   1.000
_cell.length_b   1.000
_cell.length_c   1.000
_cell.angle_alpha   90.00
_cell.angle_beta   90.00
_cell.angle_gamma   90.00
#
_symmetry.space_group_name_H-M   'P 1'
#
loop_
_entity.id
_entity.type
_entity.pdbx_description
1 polymer ?
#
loop_
_entity_poly.entity_id
_entity_poly.type
_entity_poly.pdbx_seq_one_letter_code
_entity_poly.pdbx_strand_id
1 'polypeptide(L)'
;MTEMKIWTGWADISATGEGRTICSMVAMAQDEAGFRTLVRDSLGAYIEQGFEVKQGVVRNGVTEALWAQKALDFVEENQSVGNFSAHASMHFNFG
;
A
#
# COMPACT_ATOMS: atom_id res chain seq x y z
N MET A 1 10.29 -18.32 14.69
CA MET A 1 10.33 -17.01 14.01
C MET A 1 9.09 -16.94 13.13
N THR A 2 8.26 -15.92 13.28
CA THR A 2 7.09 -15.70 12.41
C THR A 2 7.58 -15.36 11.01
N GLU A 3 7.05 -16.04 10.01
CA GLU A 3 7.43 -15.86 8.60
C GLU A 3 6.92 -14.51 8.08
N MET A 4 7.78 -13.74 7.41
CA MET A 4 7.41 -12.50 6.75
C MET A 4 6.61 -12.81 5.48
N LYS A 5 5.54 -12.07 5.24
CA LYS A 5 4.66 -12.22 4.06
C LYS A 5 4.51 -10.88 3.38
N ILE A 6 4.26 -10.88 2.06
CA ILE A 6 3.84 -9.67 1.36
C ILE A 6 2.44 -9.28 1.83
N TRP A 7 2.26 -7.98 2.06
CA TRP A 7 0.98 -7.33 2.29
C TRP A 7 0.85 -6.13 1.37
N THR A 8 -0.36 -5.89 0.89
CA THR A 8 -0.72 -4.70 0.14
C THR A 8 -1.78 -3.93 0.90
N GLY A 9 -1.60 -2.62 1.01
CA GLY A 9 -2.58 -1.69 1.53
C GLY A 9 -2.87 -0.60 0.51
N TRP A 10 -4.09 -0.09 0.49
CA TRP A 10 -4.50 0.99 -0.39
C TRP A 10 -5.61 1.83 0.22
N ALA A 11 -5.68 3.08 -0.21
CA ALA A 11 -6.81 3.96 0.07
C ALA A 11 -7.08 4.91 -1.09
N ASP A 12 -8.34 5.30 -1.19
CA ASP A 12 -8.84 6.33 -2.08
C ASP A 12 -9.64 7.34 -1.26
N ILE A 13 -8.98 8.42 -0.86
CA ILE A 13 -9.47 9.38 0.11
C ILE A 13 -9.83 10.67 -0.63
N SER A 14 -11.11 11.04 -0.60
CA SER A 14 -11.58 12.32 -1.16
C SER A 14 -11.92 13.30 -0.04
N ALA A 15 -11.32 14.48 -0.07
CA ALA A 15 -11.77 15.62 0.75
C ALA A 15 -12.88 16.32 -0.05
N THR A 16 -14.05 16.49 0.57
CA THR A 16 -15.31 17.08 0.04
C THR A 16 -15.16 18.05 -1.16
N GLY A 17 -14.92 17.53 -2.36
CA GLY A 17 -14.79 18.30 -3.61
C GLY A 17 -13.46 19.06 -3.81
N GLU A 18 -12.63 19.24 -2.77
CA GLU A 18 -11.41 20.07 -2.85
C GLU A 18 -10.19 19.30 -3.34
N GLY A 19 -10.17 17.98 -3.13
CA GLY A 19 -9.07 17.14 -3.56
C GLY A 19 -9.28 15.65 -3.32
N ARG A 20 -8.38 14.85 -3.90
CA ARG A 20 -8.38 13.40 -3.80
C ARG A 20 -6.96 12.90 -3.65
N THR A 21 -6.76 11.97 -2.73
CA THR A 21 -5.50 11.26 -2.54
C THR A 21 -5.75 9.79 -2.77
N ILE A 22 -5.06 9.20 -3.74
CA ILE A 22 -4.95 7.75 -3.85
C ILE A 22 -3.55 7.33 -3.43
N CYS A 23 -3.45 6.28 -2.63
CA CYS A 23 -2.18 5.82 -2.12
C CYS A 23 -2.20 4.31 -1.89
N SER A 24 -1.03 3.71 -1.98
CA SER A 24 -0.84 2.28 -1.80
C SER A 24 0.55 1.98 -1.25
N MET A 25 0.65 0.94 -0.44
CA MET A 25 1.90 0.40 0.07
C MET A 25 1.94 -1.11 -0.16
N VAL A 26 3.08 -1.63 -0.60
CA VAL A 26 3.36 -3.07 -0.66
C VAL A 26 4.60 -3.32 0.21
N ALA A 27 4.50 -4.17 1.23
CA ALA A 27 5.60 -4.42 2.13
C ALA A 27 5.56 -5.81 2.75
N MET A 28 6.72 -6.26 3.23
CA MET A 28 6.85 -7.48 4.01
C MET A 28 6.47 -7.20 5.48
N ALA A 29 5.57 -8.01 6.04
CA ALA A 29 5.22 -7.97 7.45
C ALA A 29 4.82 -9.36 7.96
N GLN A 30 4.94 -9.58 9.27
CA GLN A 30 4.58 -10.86 9.89
C GLN A 30 3.06 -11.10 9.87
N ASP A 31 2.30 -10.03 10.07
CA ASP A 31 0.85 -10.03 10.14
C ASP A 31 0.27 -8.66 9.71
N GLU A 32 -1.06 -8.57 9.67
CA GLU A 32 -1.75 -7.34 9.31
C GLU A 32 -1.43 -6.17 10.25
N ALA A 33 -1.28 -6.44 11.55
CA ALA A 33 -1.00 -5.41 12.55
C ALA A 33 0.39 -4.79 12.33
N GLY A 34 1.40 -5.62 12.07
CA GLY A 34 2.74 -5.16 11.70
C GLY A 34 2.74 -4.37 10.39
N PHE A 35 1.97 -4.79 9.39
CA PHE A 35 1.82 -4.02 8.17
C PHE A 35 1.16 -2.66 8.41
N ARG A 36 0.09 -2.61 9.22
CA ARG A 36 -0.57 -1.34 9.60
C ARG A 36 0.38 -0.40 10.33
N THR A 37 1.27 -0.91 11.19
CA THR A 37 2.34 -0.10 11.78
C THR A 37 3.25 0.50 10.71
N LEU A 38 3.68 -0.28 9.71
CA LEU A 38 4.49 0.24 8.59
C LEU A 38 3.77 1.33 7.79
N VAL A 39 2.47 1.17 7.53
CA VAL A 39 1.64 2.17 6.86
C VAL A 39 1.57 3.45 7.70
N ARG A 40 1.30 3.33 9.00
CA ARG A 40 1.24 4.47 9.92
C ARG A 40 2.56 5.23 9.94
N ASP A 41 3.68 4.52 10.02
CA ASP A 41 5.01 5.13 10.12
C ASP A 41 5.44 5.79 8.78
N SER A 42 4.99 5.24 7.65
CA SER A 42 5.37 5.74 6.31
C SER A 42 4.44 6.82 5.76
N LEU A 43 3.13 6.68 5.98
CA LEU A 43 2.07 7.50 5.36
C LEU A 43 1.26 8.32 6.39
N GLY A 44 1.45 8.05 7.68
CA GLY A 44 0.75 8.74 8.77
C GLY A 44 -0.52 8.04 9.25
N ALA A 45 -0.89 8.31 10.51
CA ALA A 45 -1.99 7.64 11.19
C ALA A 45 -3.37 7.90 10.57
N TYR A 46 -3.58 9.09 9.99
CA TYR A 46 -4.84 9.42 9.31
C TYR A 46 -5.06 8.52 8.09
N ILE A 47 -4.01 8.31 7.30
CA ILE A 47 -4.06 7.45 6.13
C ILE A 47 -4.25 5.99 6.54
N GLU A 48 -3.53 5.51 7.56
CA GLU A 48 -3.65 4.13 8.05
C GLU A 48 -5.09 3.72 8.43
N GLN A 49 -5.85 4.62 9.05
CA GLN A 49 -7.24 4.35 9.43
C GLN A 49 -8.16 4.15 8.21
N GLY A 50 -7.83 4.76 7.07
CA GLY A 50 -8.57 4.64 5.81
C GLY A 50 -8.07 3.53 4.89
N PHE A 51 -7.05 2.77 5.28
CA PHE A 51 -6.46 1.72 4.44
C PHE A 51 -7.28 0.42 4.51
N GLU A 52 -7.67 -0.06 3.33
CA GLU A 52 -7.90 -1.48 3.12
C GLU A 52 -6.56 -2.20 3.09
N VAL A 53 -6.51 -3.40 3.67
CA VAL A 53 -5.29 -4.21 3.79
C VAL A 53 -5.59 -5.64 3.41
N LYS A 54 -4.70 -6.27 2.64
CA LYS A 54 -4.79 -7.67 2.26
C LYS A 54 -3.41 -8.30 2.12
N GLN A 55 -3.30 -9.57 2.52
CA GLN A 55 -2.08 -10.36 2.28
C GLN A 55 -1.91 -10.63 0.77
N GLY A 56 -0.67 -10.55 0.28
CA GLY A 56 -0.29 -10.74 -1.12
C GLY A 56 -0.25 -9.43 -1.92
N VAL A 57 0.13 -9.54 -3.20
CA VAL A 57 0.09 -8.43 -4.16
C VAL A 57 -1.35 -8.25 -4.63
N VAL A 58 -1.93 -7.08 -4.38
CA VAL A 58 -3.31 -6.77 -4.82
C VAL A 58 -3.29 -6.01 -6.15
N ARG A 59 -4.19 -6.40 -7.05
CA ARG A 59 -4.42 -5.78 -8.35
C ARG A 59 -5.87 -5.31 -8.41
N ASN A 60 -6.08 -4.05 -8.07
CA ASN A 60 -7.35 -3.34 -8.11
C ASN A 60 -7.18 -1.96 -8.78
N GLY A 61 -8.27 -1.21 -8.91
CA GLY A 61 -8.23 0.10 -9.57
C GLY A 61 -7.26 1.11 -8.95
N VAL A 62 -7.00 1.07 -7.64
CA VAL A 62 -6.04 1.98 -6.98
C VAL A 62 -4.61 1.53 -7.25
N THR A 63 -4.31 0.25 -7.07
CA THR A 63 -2.95 -0.28 -7.28
C THR A 63 -2.55 -0.23 -8.74
N GLU A 64 -3.47 -0.50 -9.67
CA GLU A 64 -3.20 -0.42 -11.11
C GLU A 64 -3.04 1.02 -11.61
N ALA A 65 -3.66 2.00 -10.94
CA ALA A 65 -3.44 3.40 -11.23
C ALA A 65 -2.06 3.91 -10.75
N LEU A 66 -1.55 3.34 -9.65
CA LEU A 66 -0.31 3.80 -9.00
C LEU A 66 0.94 3.04 -9.45
N TRP A 67 0.81 1.75 -9.75
CA TRP A 67 1.94 0.87 -10.02
C TRP A 67 1.93 0.41 -11.46
N ALA A 68 3.11 0.46 -12.10
CA ALA A 68 3.29 -0.27 -13.35
C ALA A 68 3.14 -1.77 -13.09
N GLN A 69 2.46 -2.49 -14.00
CA GLN A 69 2.27 -3.94 -13.90
C GLN A 69 3.58 -4.69 -13.64
N LYS A 70 4.64 -4.32 -14.36
CA LYS A 70 5.98 -4.91 -14.21
C LYS A 70 6.55 -4.75 -12.79
N ALA A 71 6.21 -3.68 -12.08
CA ALA A 71 6.66 -3.49 -10.69
C ALA A 71 5.95 -4.47 -9.74
N LEU A 72 4.64 -4.67 -9.92
CA LEU A 72 3.87 -5.62 -9.12
C LEU A 72 4.30 -7.06 -9.41
N ASP A 73 4.54 -7.41 -10.67
CA ASP A 73 5.06 -8.72 -11.08
C ASP A 73 6.43 -8.98 -10.43
N PHE A 74 7.33 -7.99 -10.49
CA PHE A 74 8.65 -8.09 -9.86
C PHE A 74 8.57 -8.34 -8.34
N VAL A 75 7.64 -7.67 -7.66
CA VAL A 75 7.44 -7.88 -6.21
C VAL A 75 6.91 -9.29 -5.91
N GLU A 76 5.96 -9.79 -6.70
CA GLU A 76 5.38 -11.13 -6.57
C GLU A 76 6.43 -12.24 -6.81
N GLU A 77 7.28 -12.06 -7.82
CA GLU A 77 8.40 -12.96 -8.13
C GLU A 77 9.48 -12.99 -7.02
N ASN A 78 9.61 -11.90 -6.26
CA ASN A 78 10.62 -11.74 -5.22
C ASN A 78 10.04 -11.83 -3.80
N GLN A 79 8.89 -12.47 -3.62
CA GLN A 79 8.22 -12.60 -2.31
C GLN A 79 9.03 -13.32 -1.22
N SER A 80 10.10 -14.02 -1.57
CA SER A 80 11.01 -14.69 -0.64
C SER A 80 12.14 -13.81 -0.10
N VAL A 81 12.23 -12.53 -0.49
CA VAL A 81 13.26 -11.62 0.03
C VAL A 81 13.01 -11.27 1.50
N GLY A 82 14.09 -11.10 2.27
CA GLY A 82 13.98 -10.95 3.73
C GLY A 82 13.35 -9.63 4.21
N ASN A 83 13.44 -8.56 3.42
CA ASN A 83 12.82 -7.28 3.74
C ASN A 83 12.53 -6.50 2.45
N PHE A 84 11.33 -5.95 2.33
CA PHE A 84 10.91 -5.10 1.22
C PHE A 84 9.80 -4.17 1.69
N SER A 85 9.85 -2.91 1.25
CA SER A 85 8.72 -1.99 1.33
C SER A 85 8.79 -0.99 0.18
N ALA A 86 7.63 -0.66 -0.37
CA ALA A 86 7.46 0.40 -1.34
C ALA A 86 6.09 1.03 -1.16
N HIS A 87 5.97 2.34 -1.39
CA HIS A 87 4.70 3.02 -1.42
C HIS A 87 4.64 4.00 -2.60
N ALA A 88 3.43 4.28 -3.06
CA ALA A 88 3.13 5.24 -4.11
C ALA A 88 1.91 6.04 -3.71
N SER A 89 1.89 7.33 -4.04
CA SER A 89 0.74 8.19 -3.85
C SER A 89 0.60 9.18 -5.00
N MET A 90 -0.65 9.57 -5.26
CA MET A 90 -0.98 10.72 -6.09
C MET A 90 -1.96 11.60 -5.34
N HIS A 91 -1.69 12.90 -5.36
CA HIS A 91 -2.52 13.93 -4.74
C HIS A 91 -3.05 14.84 -5.84
N PHE A 92 -4.38 14.91 -5.93
CA PHE A 92 -5.10 15.80 -6.82
C PHE A 92 -5.72 16.92 -6.01
N ASN A 93 -5.47 18.16 -6.43
CA ASN A 93 -6.18 19.33 -5.96
C ASN A 93 -7.07 19.81 -7.10
N PHE A 94 -8.39 19.89 -6.86
CA PHE A 94 -9.34 20.19 -7.93
C PHE A 94 -9.70 21.67 -8.05
N GLY A 95 -9.44 22.46 -6.99
CA GLY A 95 -9.65 23.91 -7.00
C GLY A 95 -11.09 24.29 -6.70
#